data_AF-A0A6A9K3D1-F1
#
_entry.id   AF-A0A6A9K3D1-F1
#
_cell.length_a   1.000
_cell.length_b   1.000
_cell.length_c   1.000
_cell.angle_alpha   90.00
_cell.angle_beta   90.00
_cell.angle_gamma   90.00
#
_symmetry.space_group_name_H-M   'P 1'
#
loop_
_entity.id
_entity.type
_entity.pdbx_description
1 polymer ?
#
loop_
_entity_poly.entity_id
_entity_poly.type
_entity_poly.pdbx_seq_one_letter_code
_entity_poly.pdbx_strand_id
1 'polypeptide(L)' 'SYFNQDAAGSYRLEEIRFVDGQVLNIDAVKALVQQATDGNDRLYGYAVADTLSGGLGNDSLYGYAGNDLLQGD' A
#
# COMPACT_ATOMS: atom_id res chain seq x y z
N SER A 1 -6.86 9.25 6.87
CA SER A 1 -6.76 7.82 6.51
C SER A 1 -5.38 7.36 6.90
N TYR A 2 -5.27 6.29 7.67
CA TYR A 2 -4.06 5.80 8.33
C TYR A 2 -2.82 5.71 7.41
N PHE A 3 -3.04 5.34 6.14
CA PHE A 3 -2.00 5.21 5.12
C PHE A 3 -1.65 6.51 4.39
N ASN A 4 -2.58 7.47 4.28
CA ASN A 4 -2.34 8.74 3.58
C ASN A 4 -1.43 9.71 4.38
N GLN A 5 -1.13 9.39 5.64
CA GLN A 5 -0.15 10.10 6.47
C GLN A 5 1.06 9.21 6.78
N ASP A 6 1.28 8.16 5.99
CA ASP A 6 2.44 7.28 6.17
C ASP A 6 2.54 6.62 7.54
N ALA A 7 1.40 6.40 8.23
CA ALA A 7 1.35 5.94 9.62
C ALA A 7 2.09 6.86 10.62
N ALA A 8 2.25 8.15 10.30
CA ALA A 8 2.86 9.16 11.17
C ALA A 8 1.89 9.73 12.23
N GLY A 9 0.64 9.25 12.26
CA GLY A 9 -0.36 9.65 13.27
C GLY A 9 -0.09 9.05 14.66
N SER A 10 -0.65 9.67 15.70
CA SER A 10 -0.49 9.21 17.10
C SER A 10 -1.05 7.81 17.39
N TYR A 11 -1.93 7.31 16.52
CA TYR A 11 -2.44 5.94 16.57
C TYR A 11 -1.88 5.18 15.37
N ARG A 12 -0.70 4.57 15.55
CA ARG A 12 -0.08 3.69 14.57
C ARG A 12 -0.06 2.23 15.05
N LEU A 13 -0.37 1.32 14.15
CA LEU A 13 0.05 -0.07 14.19
C LEU A 13 1.58 -0.12 14.09
N GLU A 14 2.22 -0.70 15.09
CA GLU A 14 3.67 -0.88 15.13
C GLU A 14 4.06 -2.21 14.47
N GLU A 15 3.40 -3.29 14.88
CA GLU A 15 3.59 -4.62 14.30
C GLU A 15 2.31 -5.48 14.37
N ILE A 16 2.19 -6.42 13.43
CA ILE A 16 1.29 -7.58 13.52
C ILE A 16 2.16 -8.80 13.79
N ARG A 17 1.88 -9.52 14.87
CA ARG A 17 2.60 -10.74 15.23
C ARG A 17 1.71 -11.96 15.03
N PHE A 18 2.19 -12.90 14.23
CA PHE A 18 1.53 -14.17 13.96
C PHE A 18 2.03 -15.25 14.92
N VAL A 19 1.23 -16.30 15.09
CA VAL A 19 1.50 -17.41 16.01
C VAL A 19 2.73 -18.23 15.62
N ASP A 20 3.10 -18.24 14.34
CA ASP A 20 4.29 -18.88 13.80
C ASP A 20 5.59 -18.07 14.02
N GLY A 21 5.48 -16.90 14.65
CA GLY A 21 6.59 -16.00 14.92
C GLY A 21 6.85 -14.97 13.81
N GLN A 22 6.08 -14.98 12.72
CA GLN A 22 6.17 -13.91 11.72
C GLN A 22 5.73 -12.58 12.35
N VAL A 23 6.49 -11.52 12.05
CA VAL A 23 6.18 -10.15 12.46
C VAL A 23 6.11 -9.29 11.21
N LEU A 24 4.98 -8.64 10.99
CA LEU A 24 4.82 -7.60 9.97
C LEU A 24 4.92 -6.25 10.65
N ASN A 25 6.03 -5.55 10.42
CA ASN A 25 6.15 -4.15 10.80
C ASN A 25 5.34 -3.27 9.83
N ILE A 26 5.26 -1.99 10.13
CA ILE A 26 4.48 -1.05 9.32
C ILE A 26 4.93 -0.99 7.85
N ASP A 27 6.23 -1.09 7.58
CA ASP A 27 6.76 -1.08 6.20
C ASP A 27 6.32 -2.32 5.42
N ALA A 28 6.32 -3.49 6.06
CA ALA A 28 5.80 -4.72 5.47
C ALA A 28 4.30 -4.63 5.20
N VAL A 29 3.52 -4.06 6.12
CA VAL A 29 2.09 -3.84 5.90
C VAL A 29 1.85 -2.87 4.76
N LYS A 30 2.62 -1.78 4.65
CA LYS A 30 2.54 -0.82 3.55
C LYS A 30 2.80 -1.47 2.19
N ALA A 31 3.84 -2.30 2.10
CA ALA A 31 4.13 -3.04 0.87
C ALA A 31 3.00 -4.02 0.50
N LEU A 32 2.45 -4.74 1.48
CA LEU A 32 1.38 -5.73 1.25
C LEU A 32 0.10 -5.09 0.71
N VAL A 33 -0.26 -3.88 1.13
CA VAL A 33 -1.50 -3.22 0.68
C VAL A 33 -1.38 -2.55 -0.69
N GLN A 34 -0.17 -2.43 -1.24
CA GLN A 34 0.06 -1.95 -2.61
C GLN A 34 0.13 -3.10 -3.63
N GLN A 35 0.04 -4.35 -3.19
CA GLN A 35 0.09 -5.50 -4.08
C GLN A 35 -1.26 -5.73 -4.77
N ALA A 36 -1.25 -5.70 -6.10
CA ALA A 36 -2.39 -6.09 -6.93
C ALA A 36 -2.71 -7.58 -6.83
N THR A 37 -3.95 -7.91 -7.19
CA THR A 37 -4.46 -9.25 -7.42
C THR A 37 -4.81 -9.44 -8.90
N ASP A 38 -5.41 -10.58 -9.26
CA ASP A 38 -5.93 -10.81 -10.61
C ASP A 38 -7.36 -10.21 -10.82
N GLY A 39 -7.87 -9.47 -9.83
CA GLY A 39 -9.22 -8.91 -9.81
C GLY A 39 -9.22 -7.38 -9.91
N ASN A 40 -10.40 -6.77 -9.78
CA ASN A 40 -10.52 -5.31 -9.80
C ASN A 40 -10.09 -4.71 -8.46
N ASP A 41 -8.95 -4.05 -8.43
CA ASP A 41 -8.33 -3.53 -7.22
C ASP A 41 -8.44 -2.01 -7.06
N ARG A 42 -8.22 -1.58 -5.82
CA ARG A 42 -8.00 -0.16 -5.48
C ARG A 42 -6.67 -0.03 -4.78
N LEU A 43 -5.69 0.53 -5.47
CA LEU A 43 -4.34 0.71 -4.95
C LEU A 43 -4.07 2.17 -4.67
N TYR A 44 -3.40 2.42 -3.55
CA TYR A 44 -3.12 3.75 -3.03
C TYR A 44 -1.63 3.90 -2.76
N GLY A 45 -1.05 4.95 -3.31
CA GLY A 45 0.31 5.42 -3.04
C GLY A 45 0.38 6.11 -1.68
N TYR A 46 1.50 6.77 -1.44
CA TYR A 46 1.86 7.49 -0.24
C TYR A 46 2.17 8.95 -0.58
N ALA A 47 2.82 9.68 0.33
CA ALA A 47 3.20 11.07 0.10
C ALA A 47 4.58 11.22 -0.58
N VAL A 48 5.12 10.12 -1.12
CA VAL A 48 6.44 10.04 -1.77
C VAL A 48 6.26 9.58 -3.23
N ALA A 49 7.35 9.50 -4.00
CA ALA A 49 7.25 8.92 -5.34
C ALA A 49 6.95 7.41 -5.25
N ASP A 50 5.80 6.99 -5.78
CA ASP A 50 5.34 5.60 -5.76
C ASP A 50 5.42 4.93 -7.14
N THR A 51 5.43 3.60 -7.13
CA THR A 51 5.20 2.77 -8.32
C THR A 51 4.07 1.80 -8.03
N LEU A 52 2.93 1.97 -8.70
CA LEU A 52 1.77 1.09 -8.58
C LEU A 52 1.50 0.40 -9.91
N SER A 53 1.36 -0.92 -9.87
CA SER A 53 0.88 -1.73 -11.00
C SER A 53 -0.44 -2.38 -10.62
N GLY A 54 -1.47 -2.20 -11.45
CA GLY A 54 -2.81 -2.73 -11.26
C GLY A 54 -2.94 -4.23 -11.49
N GLY A 55 -2.01 -4.84 -12.25
CA GLY A 55 -2.08 -6.26 -12.56
C GLY A 55 -3.20 -6.54 -13.56
N LEU A 56 -3.91 -7.66 -13.39
CA LEU A 56 -5.06 -8.00 -14.23
C LEU A 56 -6.33 -7.45 -13.59
N GLY A 57 -7.21 -6.84 -14.37
CA GLY A 57 -8.51 -6.39 -13.88
C GLY A 57 -8.86 -4.99 -14.36
N ASN A 58 -9.90 -4.41 -13.78
CA ASN A 58 -10.22 -2.99 -13.94
C ASN A 58 -9.88 -2.27 -12.64
N ASP A 59 -8.64 -1.78 -12.56
CA ASP A 59 -8.10 -1.23 -11.33
C ASP A 59 -8.29 0.28 -11.21
N SER A 60 -8.31 0.75 -9.98
CA SER A 60 -8.23 2.18 -9.66
C SER A 60 -6.95 2.46 -8.90
N LEU A 61 -6.02 3.17 -9.53
CA LEU A 61 -4.72 3.53 -8.97
C LEU A 61 -4.71 5.00 -8.53
N TYR A 62 -4.29 5.25 -7.29
CA TYR A 62 -4.22 6.60 -6.72
C TYR A 62 -2.81 6.86 -6.19
N GLY A 63 -1.97 7.59 -6.93
CA GLY A 63 -0.58 7.89 -6.51
C GLY A 63 -0.44 8.85 -5.32
N TYR A 64 -1.43 9.72 -5.11
CA TYR A 64 -1.39 10.82 -4.14
C TYR A 64 -0.30 11.87 -4.42
N ALA A 65 0.66 12.08 -3.50
CA ALA A 65 1.60 13.18 -3.60
C ALA A 65 2.99 12.62 -3.91
N GLY A 66 3.66 13.16 -4.91
CA GLY A 66 4.89 12.57 -5.42
C GLY A 66 4.92 12.64 -6.94
N ASN A 67 6.01 12.16 -7.52
CA ASN A 67 6.08 11.92 -8.96
C ASN A 67 5.91 10.42 -9.17
N ASP A 68 4.68 10.00 -9.41
CA ASP A 68 4.30 8.59 -9.36
C ASP A 68 4.33 7.94 -10.75
N LEU A 69 4.61 6.63 -10.76
CA LEU A 69 4.41 5.76 -11.91
C LEU A 69 3.20 4.86 -11.66
N LEU A 70 2.12 5.06 -12.41
CA LEU A 70 0.89 4.27 -12.32
C LEU A 70 0.70 3.45 -13.60
N GLN A 71 0.69 2.12 -13.49
CA GLN A 71 0.55 1.18 -14.60
C GLN A 71 -0.75 0.38 -14.42
N GLY A 72 -1.76 0.58 -15.27
CA GLY A 72 -3.02 -0.17 -15.21
C GLY A 72 -3.07 -1.23 -16.30
N ASP A 73 -2.18 -2.22 -16.22
CA ASP A 73 -1.96 -3.25 -17.25
C ASP A 73 -3.19 -4.13 -17.59
#